data_AF-A0A0S8AB90-F1
#
_entry.id   AF-A0A0S8AB90-F1
#
_cell.length_a   1.000
_cell.length_b   1.000
_cell.length_c   1.000
_cell.angle_alpha   90.00
_cell.angle_beta   90.00
_cell.angle_gamma   90.00
#
_symmetry.space_group_name_H-M   'P 1'
#
loop_
_entity.id
_entity.type
_entity.pdbx_description
1 polymer ?
#
loop_
_entity_poly.entity_id
_entity_poly.type
_entity_poly.pdbx_seq_one_letter_code
_entity_poly.pdbx_strand_id
1 'polypeptide(L)'
;MAYEVVKPGSKLKLSQPLTIQPYKAGVRIQFGKAVNRDSEINSWRANCRFEVYKPLPTAQIIQPEEFTITRVSTYELLVAAEHIKLAALSLSVGMSDGGPNAEEMTTTFHLQSPTQPEVKQLYCQHYEKVDDSRHLMLDEIQQTVGNIFEFQLAP
;
A
#
# COMPACT_ATOMS: atom_id res chain seq x y z
N MET A 1 13.62 7.18 4.71
CA MET A 1 12.51 6.36 4.16
C MET A 1 11.86 5.55 5.27
N ALA A 2 10.59 5.17 5.14
CA ALA A 2 9.91 4.38 6.17
C ALA A 2 10.65 3.06 6.48
N TYR A 3 11.19 2.39 5.46
CA TYR A 3 11.93 1.13 5.61
C TYR A 3 13.27 1.27 6.36
N GLU A 4 13.79 2.48 6.54
CA GLU A 4 15.04 2.72 7.28
C GLU A 4 14.78 2.90 8.78
N VAL A 5 13.60 3.40 9.15
CA VAL A 5 13.25 3.72 10.54
C VAL A 5 12.36 2.66 11.17
N VAL A 6 11.47 2.05 10.40
CA VAL A 6 10.64 0.93 10.84
C VAL A 6 11.42 -0.36 10.58
N LYS A 7 11.93 -0.98 11.65
CA LYS A 7 12.76 -2.20 11.60
C LYS A 7 12.04 -3.40 12.24
N PRO A 8 12.51 -4.64 12.01
CA PRO A 8 12.02 -5.80 12.76
C PRO A 8 12.04 -5.55 14.28
N GLY A 9 10.97 -5.96 14.95
CA GLY A 9 10.72 -5.67 16.36
C GLY A 9 9.82 -4.45 16.61
N SER A 10 9.71 -3.51 15.65
CA SER A 10 8.71 -2.45 15.71
C SER A 10 7.30 -3.05 15.73
N LYS A 11 6.33 -2.28 16.24
CA LYS A 11 4.91 -2.67 16.25
C LYS A 11 4.11 -1.80 15.29
N LEU A 12 3.08 -2.39 14.70
CA LEU A 12 1.98 -1.66 14.10
C LEU A 12 0.78 -1.82 15.01
N LYS A 13 0.24 -0.70 15.52
CA LYS A 13 -0.96 -0.71 16.35
C LYS A 13 -2.17 -0.30 15.51
N LEU A 14 -3.01 -1.26 15.17
CA LEU A 14 -4.27 -1.05 14.48
C LEU A 14 -5.32 -0.60 15.50
N SER A 15 -5.93 0.57 15.29
CA SER A 15 -6.83 1.19 16.27
C SER A 15 -8.31 0.99 15.98
N GLN A 16 -8.66 0.50 14.79
CA GLN A 16 -10.05 0.26 14.37
C GLN A 16 -10.15 -0.97 13.47
N PRO A 17 -11.29 -1.67 13.45
CA PRO A 17 -11.45 -2.86 12.64
C PRO A 17 -11.38 -2.52 11.14
N LEU A 18 -10.79 -3.42 10.37
CA LEU A 18 -10.72 -3.30 8.91
C LEU A 18 -11.44 -4.48 8.24
N THR A 19 -12.43 -4.16 7.41
CA THR A 19 -13.19 -5.16 6.68
C THR A 19 -12.56 -5.43 5.32
N ILE A 20 -12.15 -6.66 5.09
CA ILE A 20 -11.76 -7.18 3.77
C ILE A 20 -13.01 -7.75 3.10
N GLN A 21 -13.31 -7.27 1.90
CA GLN A 21 -14.46 -7.71 1.13
C GLN A 21 -14.31 -9.18 0.69
N PRO A 22 -15.43 -9.91 0.46
CA PRO A 22 -15.40 -11.26 -0.10
C PRO A 22 -14.47 -11.39 -1.31
N TYR A 23 -13.71 -12.48 -1.36
CA TYR A 23 -12.75 -12.82 -2.42
C TYR A 23 -11.58 -11.84 -2.59
N LYS A 24 -11.43 -10.83 -1.72
CA LYS A 24 -10.29 -9.92 -1.74
C LYS A 24 -9.20 -10.41 -0.78
N ALA A 25 -7.95 -10.24 -1.19
CA ALA A 25 -6.79 -10.56 -0.36
C ALA A 25 -6.48 -9.50 0.71
N GLY A 26 -7.16 -8.36 0.67
CA GLY A 26 -6.84 -7.25 1.54
C GLY A 26 -7.71 -6.03 1.30
N VAL A 27 -7.55 -5.04 2.18
CA VAL A 27 -8.28 -3.77 2.20
C VAL A 27 -7.29 -2.61 2.10
N ARG A 28 -7.57 -1.68 1.20
CA ARG A 28 -6.71 -0.52 0.96
C ARG A 28 -7.05 0.63 1.90
N ILE A 29 -6.09 1.52 2.11
CA ILE A 29 -6.19 2.70 2.94
C ILE A 29 -5.58 3.87 2.17
N GLN A 30 -6.32 4.97 2.07
CA GLN A 30 -5.84 6.23 1.51
C GLN A 30 -6.61 7.40 2.13
N PHE A 31 -5.93 8.52 2.38
CA PHE A 31 -6.51 9.73 2.98
C PHE A 31 -7.27 9.49 4.29
N GLY A 32 -6.71 8.65 5.17
CA GLY A 32 -7.27 8.33 6.48
C GLY A 32 -8.52 7.45 6.44
N LYS A 33 -8.78 6.75 5.33
CA LYS A 33 -9.98 5.92 5.15
C LYS A 33 -9.64 4.55 4.59
N ALA A 34 -10.35 3.53 5.09
CA ALA A 34 -10.39 2.23 4.44
C ALA A 34 -11.22 2.31 3.15
N VAL A 35 -10.66 1.79 2.07
CA VAL A 35 -11.20 1.84 0.70
C VAL A 35 -11.49 0.42 0.24
N ASN A 36 -12.74 0.17 -0.15
CA ASN A 36 -13.23 -1.16 -0.50
C ASN A 36 -13.13 -1.46 -2.00
N ARG A 37 -12.96 -0.44 -2.86
CA ARG A 37 -12.86 -0.59 -4.31
C ARG A 37 -11.50 -0.11 -4.77
N ASP A 38 -10.77 -0.98 -5.45
CA ASP A 38 -9.43 -0.66 -5.94
C ASP A 38 -9.45 0.54 -6.92
N SER A 39 -10.56 0.74 -7.64
CA SER A 39 -10.77 1.89 -8.55
C SER A 39 -10.87 3.26 -7.87
N GLU A 40 -11.07 3.30 -6.55
CA GLU A 40 -11.14 4.55 -5.77
C GLU A 40 -9.75 5.02 -5.32
N ILE A 41 -8.72 4.21 -5.53
CA ILE A 41 -7.36 4.53 -5.13
C ILE A 41 -6.67 5.31 -6.23
N ASN A 42 -6.10 6.46 -5.86
CA ASN A 42 -5.19 7.16 -6.72
C ASN A 42 -3.77 6.62 -6.52
N SER A 43 -3.25 5.85 -7.48
CA SER A 43 -1.91 5.24 -7.38
C SER A 43 -0.77 6.25 -7.32
N TRP A 44 -0.95 7.47 -7.84
CA TRP A 44 0.04 8.58 -7.74
C TRP A 44 0.07 9.26 -6.37
N ARG A 45 -0.71 8.73 -5.42
CA ARG A 45 -0.75 9.18 -4.05
C ARG A 45 -0.46 8.00 -3.15
N ALA A 46 0.23 8.27 -2.04
CA ALA A 46 0.51 7.30 -1.01
C ALA A 46 -0.78 6.53 -0.64
N ASN A 47 -0.67 5.21 -0.61
CA ASN A 47 -1.73 4.31 -0.18
C ASN A 47 -1.10 3.11 0.52
N CYS A 48 -1.85 2.48 1.41
CA CYS A 48 -1.43 1.25 2.07
C CYS A 48 -2.48 0.16 1.91
N ARG A 49 -2.10 -1.10 2.10
CA ARG A 49 -3.01 -2.25 2.08
C ARG A 49 -2.63 -3.28 3.12
N PHE A 50 -3.59 -3.65 3.96
CA PHE A 50 -3.47 -4.85 4.79
C PHE A 50 -3.88 -6.07 3.98
N GLU A 51 -3.09 -7.13 4.06
CA GLU A 51 -3.36 -8.39 3.37
C GLU A 51 -3.42 -9.58 4.33
N VAL A 52 -4.23 -10.56 3.94
CA VAL A 52 -4.34 -11.87 4.59
C VAL A 52 -3.77 -12.97 3.69
N TYR A 53 -3.37 -14.10 4.27
CA TYR A 53 -2.85 -15.24 3.51
C TYR A 53 -3.88 -15.88 2.60
N LYS A 54 -5.13 -15.99 3.05
CA LYS A 54 -6.19 -16.69 2.34
C LYS A 54 -7.45 -15.81 2.24
N PRO A 55 -7.79 -15.32 1.04
CA PRO A 55 -9.10 -14.72 0.78
C PRO A 55 -10.22 -15.75 0.98
N LEU A 56 -11.33 -15.33 1.58
CA LEU A 56 -12.52 -16.15 1.80
C LEU A 56 -13.71 -15.66 0.96
N PRO A 57 -14.70 -16.52 0.68
CA PRO A 57 -15.95 -16.13 0.00
C PRO A 57 -16.87 -15.24 0.86
N THR A 58 -16.49 -15.01 2.12
CA THR A 58 -17.18 -14.12 3.06
C THR A 58 -16.25 -12.98 3.47
N ALA A 59 -16.82 -11.88 3.94
CA ALA A 59 -16.02 -10.79 4.48
C ALA A 59 -15.15 -11.29 5.65
N GLN A 60 -13.91 -10.81 5.69
CA GLN A 60 -12.97 -11.03 6.80
C GLN A 60 -12.76 -9.71 7.53
N ILE A 61 -12.57 -9.76 8.84
CA ILE A 61 -12.35 -8.55 9.65
C ILE A 61 -10.99 -8.70 10.34
N ILE A 62 -10.10 -7.74 10.10
CA ILE A 62 -8.89 -7.56 10.91
C ILE A 62 -9.30 -6.73 12.12
N GLN A 63 -9.20 -7.30 13.30
CA GLN A 63 -9.53 -6.67 14.58
C GLN A 63 -8.40 -5.72 15.04
N PRO A 64 -8.72 -4.65 15.79
CA PRO A 64 -7.73 -3.79 16.43
C PRO A 64 -6.78 -4.59 17.34
N GLU A 65 -5.48 -4.47 17.11
CA GLU A 65 -4.43 -5.04 17.98
C GLU A 65 -3.04 -4.48 17.60
N GLU A 66 -1.99 -5.01 18.24
CA GLU A 66 -0.61 -4.75 17.91
C GLU A 66 0.03 -5.91 17.14
N PHE A 67 0.39 -5.66 15.89
CA PHE A 67 1.14 -6.59 15.05
C PHE A 67 2.64 -6.35 15.22
N THR A 68 3.40 -7.43 15.38
CA THR A 68 4.87 -7.36 15.37
C THR A 68 5.38 -7.33 13.94
N ILE A 69 6.22 -6.37 13.61
CA ILE A 69 6.93 -6.34 12.34
C ILE A 69 8.09 -7.32 12.43
N THR A 70 8.08 -8.35 11.58
CA THR A 70 9.10 -9.40 11.57
C THR A 70 10.13 -9.21 10.46
N ARG A 71 9.73 -8.55 9.38
CA ARG A 71 10.58 -8.24 8.23
C ARG A 71 10.08 -6.99 7.52
N VAL A 72 11.00 -6.23 6.95
CA VAL A 72 10.71 -5.12 6.05
C VAL A 72 11.42 -5.37 4.73
N SER A 73 10.74 -5.14 3.62
CA SER A 73 11.32 -5.26 2.27
C SER A 73 10.76 -4.21 1.34
N THR A 74 11.57 -3.79 0.38
CA THR A 74 11.16 -2.89 -0.69
C THR A 74 10.99 -3.63 -2.00
N TYR A 75 10.15 -3.09 -2.88
CA TYR A 75 9.96 -3.55 -4.24
C TYR A 75 9.72 -2.36 -5.15
N GLU A 76 10.27 -2.42 -6.35
CA GLU A 76 10.23 -1.37 -7.36
C GLU A 76 9.79 -2.02 -8.67
N LEU A 77 8.78 -1.45 -9.33
CA LEU A 77 8.23 -2.00 -10.56
C LEU A 77 7.93 -0.90 -11.57
N LEU A 78 8.56 -0.98 -12.74
CA LEU A 78 8.19 -0.16 -13.88
C LEU A 78 6.77 -0.53 -14.35
N VAL A 79 5.87 0.45 -14.38
CA VAL A 79 4.47 0.27 -14.78
C VAL A 79 4.08 1.25 -15.89
N ALA A 80 3.25 0.78 -16.81
CA ALA A 80 2.52 1.67 -17.71
C ALA A 80 1.31 2.21 -16.96
N ALA A 81 1.41 3.41 -16.40
CA ALA A 81 0.26 4.12 -15.85
C ALA A 81 -0.68 4.53 -16.98
N GLU A 82 -1.97 4.24 -16.82
CA GLU A 82 -2.99 4.56 -17.82
C GLU A 82 -2.92 6.04 -18.22
N HIS A 83 -2.83 6.29 -19.52
CA HIS A 83 -2.88 7.63 -20.06
C HIS A 83 -4.25 8.26 -19.78
N ILE A 84 -4.26 9.55 -19.43
CA ILE A 84 -5.43 10.39 -19.67
C ILE A 84 -5.74 10.27 -21.16
N LYS A 85 -6.92 9.72 -21.51
CA LYS A 85 -7.39 9.70 -22.90
C LYS A 85 -7.66 11.13 -23.35
N LEU A 86 -6.62 11.83 -23.81
CA LEU A 86 -6.75 13.11 -24.50
C LEU A 86 -7.39 12.84 -25.86
N ALA A 87 -8.71 12.97 -25.91
CA ALA A 87 -9.48 12.95 -27.15
C ALA A 87 -9.31 14.28 -27.91
N ALA A 88 -8.09 14.63 -28.30
CA ALA A 88 -7.81 15.67 -29.28
C ALA A 88 -6.31 15.69 -29.56
N LEU A 89 -5.90 15.08 -30.66
CA LEU A 89 -4.93 15.59 -31.64
C LEU A 89 -4.58 14.43 -32.58
N SER A 90 -5.23 14.43 -33.73
CA SER A 90 -4.90 13.60 -34.88
C SER A 90 -3.56 14.05 -35.45
N LEU A 91 -2.45 13.71 -34.79
CA LEU A 91 -1.10 13.91 -35.32
C LEU A 91 -0.35 12.57 -35.26
N SER A 92 -0.38 11.88 -36.39
CA SER A 92 0.42 10.71 -36.70
C SER A 92 1.88 11.12 -36.89
N VAL A 93 2.65 11.16 -35.79
CA VAL A 93 4.12 11.26 -35.82
C VAL A 93 4.68 10.39 -34.69
N GLY A 94 5.30 9.26 -35.06
CA GLY A 94 6.19 8.47 -34.20
C GLY A 94 5.54 7.82 -32.98
N MET A 95 4.90 6.66 -33.17
CA MET A 95 4.52 5.77 -32.07
C MET A 95 5.79 5.21 -31.42
N SER A 96 6.34 5.94 -30.44
CA SER A 96 7.04 5.27 -29.34
C SER A 96 5.96 4.46 -28.63
N ASP A 97 6.01 3.14 -28.75
CA ASP A 97 5.21 2.24 -27.91
C ASP A 97 5.33 2.76 -26.48
N GLY A 98 4.21 3.21 -25.89
CA GLY A 98 4.15 3.91 -24.61
C GLY A 98 4.71 3.06 -23.48
N GLY A 99 6.04 3.05 -23.36
CA GLY A 99 6.77 2.32 -22.35
C GLY A 99 6.41 2.80 -20.94
N PRO A 100 6.89 2.10 -19.90
CA PRO A 100 6.60 2.47 -18.52
C PRO A 100 6.85 3.96 -18.29
N ASN A 101 5.79 4.67 -17.89
CA ASN A 101 5.80 6.10 -17.62
C ASN A 101 5.73 6.38 -16.11
N ALA A 102 5.72 5.32 -15.29
CA ALA A 102 5.75 5.39 -13.85
C ALA A 102 6.53 4.21 -13.27
N GLU A 103 6.99 4.40 -12.03
CA GLU A 103 7.59 3.36 -11.20
C GLU A 103 6.77 3.22 -9.92
N GLU A 104 6.30 2.00 -9.64
CA GLU A 104 5.63 1.68 -8.37
C GLU A 104 6.69 1.43 -7.29
N MET A 105 6.71 2.30 -6.29
CA MET A 105 7.64 2.23 -5.16
C MET A 105 6.89 1.66 -3.97
N THR A 106 7.24 0.44 -3.55
CA THR A 106 6.52 -0.31 -2.52
C THR A 106 7.42 -0.66 -1.34
N THR A 107 6.97 -0.34 -0.13
CA THR A 107 7.54 -0.85 1.13
C THR A 107 6.56 -1.83 1.76
N THR A 108 7.03 -3.04 2.07
CA THR A 108 6.25 -4.11 2.71
C THR A 108 6.75 -4.36 4.13
N PHE A 109 5.81 -4.38 5.08
CA PHE A 109 5.99 -4.74 6.47
C PHE A 109 5.32 -6.09 6.72
N HIS A 110 6.10 -7.12 7.01
CA HIS A 110 5.58 -8.44 7.34
C HIS A 110 5.11 -8.46 8.78
N LEU A 111 3.84 -8.82 8.96
CA LEU A 111 3.15 -8.73 10.24
C LEU A 111 3.06 -10.11 10.89
N GLN A 112 3.15 -10.13 12.20
CA GLN A 112 2.91 -11.30 13.01
C GLN A 112 1.97 -10.94 14.16
N SER A 113 0.92 -11.74 14.31
CA SER A 113 0.00 -11.71 15.44
C SER A 113 -0.24 -13.13 15.95
N PRO A 114 -0.16 -13.38 17.27
CA PRO A 114 -0.61 -14.63 17.87
C PRO A 114 -2.13 -14.84 17.80
N THR A 115 -2.90 -13.76 17.78
CA THR A 115 -4.38 -13.77 17.83
C THR A 115 -5.03 -13.71 16.45
N GLN A 116 -4.35 -13.14 15.47
CA GLN A 116 -4.77 -13.01 14.08
C GLN A 116 -3.68 -13.51 13.11
N PRO A 117 -3.31 -14.81 13.17
CA PRO A 117 -2.22 -15.38 12.36
C PRO A 117 -2.47 -15.36 10.84
N GLU A 118 -3.71 -15.11 10.42
CA GLU A 118 -4.10 -14.96 9.02
C GLU A 118 -3.66 -13.63 8.40
N VAL A 119 -3.38 -12.61 9.23
CA VAL A 119 -2.89 -11.30 8.77
C VAL A 119 -1.42 -11.43 8.37
N LYS A 120 -1.13 -11.17 7.10
CA LYS A 120 0.16 -11.46 6.47
C LYS A 120 1.10 -10.27 6.55
N GLN A 121 0.64 -9.14 6.02
CA GLN A 121 1.51 -7.99 5.76
C GLN A 121 0.70 -6.72 5.58
N LEU A 122 1.38 -5.59 5.79
CA LEU A 122 0.99 -4.28 5.30
C LEU A 122 1.97 -3.92 4.18
N TYR A 123 1.50 -3.52 3.01
CA TYR A 123 2.35 -2.76 2.10
C TYR A 123 1.86 -1.33 1.98
N CYS A 124 2.79 -0.40 1.78
CA CYS A 124 2.52 0.99 1.46
C CYS A 124 3.27 1.36 0.20
N GLN A 125 2.61 2.04 -0.72
CA GLN A 125 3.12 2.27 -2.06
C GLN A 125 2.58 3.56 -2.68
N HIS A 126 3.24 3.98 -3.75
CA HIS A 126 2.76 4.97 -4.71
C HIS A 126 3.48 4.83 -6.05
N TYR A 127 2.92 5.46 -7.07
CA TYR A 127 3.58 5.64 -8.36
C TYR A 127 4.40 6.93 -8.33
N GLU A 128 5.63 6.83 -8.80
CA GLU A 128 6.53 7.95 -9.05
C GLU A 128 6.84 8.05 -10.54
N LYS A 129 7.42 9.19 -10.95
CA LYS A 129 8.06 9.28 -12.26
C LYS A 129 9.38 8.52 -12.24
N VAL A 130 9.71 7.90 -13.37
CA VAL A 130 10.89 7.02 -13.51
C VAL A 130 12.22 7.74 -13.24
N ASP A 131 12.28 9.05 -13.41
CA ASP A 131 13.49 9.87 -13.23
C ASP A 131 13.63 10.52 -11.84
N ASP A 132 12.63 10.37 -10.98
CA ASP A 132 12.56 11.01 -9.65
C ASP A 132 11.85 10.10 -8.64
N SER A 133 12.26 8.82 -8.59
CA SER A 133 11.58 7.82 -7.78
C SER A 133 12.15 7.70 -6.37
N ARG A 134 11.24 7.54 -5.40
CA ARG A 134 11.57 7.25 -4.01
C ARG A 134 10.44 6.48 -3.34
N HIS A 135 10.77 5.70 -2.32
CA HIS A 135 9.75 5.11 -1.43
C HIS A 135 9.06 6.19 -0.57
N LEU A 136 8.06 5.78 0.21
CA LEU A 136 7.40 6.68 1.15
C LEU A 136 8.27 6.92 2.40
N MET A 137 8.20 8.15 2.93
CA MET A 137 8.67 8.48 4.26
C MET A 137 7.65 8.04 5.32
N LEU A 138 8.10 7.91 6.57
CA LEU A 138 7.24 7.44 7.66
C LEU A 138 6.06 8.39 7.92
N ASP A 139 6.31 9.70 7.89
CA ASP A 139 5.29 10.74 8.07
C ASP A 139 4.26 10.74 6.94
N GLU A 140 4.67 10.48 5.70
CA GLU A 140 3.74 10.32 4.56
C GLU A 140 2.83 9.10 4.75
N ILE A 141 3.37 7.99 5.26
CA ILE A 141 2.55 6.82 5.62
C ILE A 141 1.57 7.20 6.73
N GLN A 142 2.03 7.85 7.81
CA GLN A 142 1.17 8.28 8.93
C GLN A 142 0.04 9.22 8.45
N GLN A 143 0.34 10.19 7.58
CA GLN A 143 -0.67 11.07 6.98
C GLN A 143 -1.67 10.30 6.11
N THR A 144 -1.20 9.29 5.36
CA THR A 144 -2.04 8.46 4.48
C THR A 144 -3.07 7.65 5.27
N VAL A 145 -2.68 7.16 6.44
CA VAL A 145 -3.48 6.20 7.22
C VAL A 145 -4.27 6.89 8.32
N GLY A 146 -3.90 8.12 8.69
CA GLY A 146 -4.60 8.89 9.70
C GLY A 146 -4.59 8.18 11.05
N ASN A 147 -5.76 8.02 11.65
CA ASN A 147 -5.94 7.34 12.94
C ASN A 147 -6.18 5.83 12.82
N ILE A 148 -6.07 5.24 11.62
CA ILE A 148 -6.35 3.81 11.41
C ILE A 148 -5.32 2.96 12.13
N PHE A 149 -4.04 3.27 11.95
CA PHE A 149 -2.95 2.63 12.67
C PHE A 149 -1.78 3.59 12.87
N GLU A 150 -0.93 3.27 13.83
CA GLU A 150 0.35 3.95 14.07
C GLU A 150 1.49 2.93 14.15
N PHE A 151 2.72 3.38 13.86
CA PHE A 151 3.91 2.57 14.10
C PHE A 151 4.52 2.94 15.46
N GLN A 152 4.81 1.93 16.28
CA GLN A 152 5.64 2.07 17.47
C GLN A 152 7.04 1.54 17.13
N LEU A 153 8.03 2.44 17.10
CA LEU A 153 9.36 2.09 16.65
C LEU A 153 10.10 1.29 17.71
N ALA A 154 10.78 0.21 17.29
CA ALA A 154 11.71 -0.48 18.15
C ALA A 154 12.91 0.42 18.51
N PRO A 155 13.47 0.29 19.72
CA PRO A 155 14.70 0.98 20.12
C PRO A 155 15.85 0.63 19.18
#